data_AF-A0ABD5K4B2-F1
#
_entry.id   AF-A0ABD5K4B2-F1
#
_cell.length_a   1.000
_cell.length_b   1.000
_cell.length_c   1.000
_cell.angle_alpha   90.00
_cell.angle_beta   90.00
_cell.angle_gamma   90.00
#
_symmetry.space_group_name_H-M   'P 1'
#
loop_
_entity.id
_entity.type
_entity.pdbx_description
1 polymer ?
#
loop_
_entity_poly.entity_id
_entity_poly.type
_entity_poly.pdbx_seq_one_letter_code
_entity_poly.pdbx_strand_id
1 'polypeptide(L)'
;MPSNSFQRRVWQWIVACFPESAHRDIGERNHRFLEEALELAQANGCTKEEAYQLVGYVFDRPSGDPRQEAGGVMVTLAALCNAVEIDMNDAGELELDRNWARIDRIRQKQAAKPHGSALPQ
;
A
#
# COMPACT_ATOMS: atom_id res chain seq x y z
N MET A 1 18.67 7.48 -17.08
CA MET A 1 17.76 7.01 -16.01
C MET A 1 17.06 5.78 -16.54
N PRO A 2 17.07 4.62 -15.87
CA PRO A 2 16.34 3.47 -16.40
C PRO A 2 14.87 3.88 -16.46
N SER A 3 14.31 3.84 -17.66
CA SER A 3 12.98 4.34 -18.00
C SER A 3 11.83 3.54 -17.38
N ASN A 4 12.11 2.61 -16.46
CA ASN A 4 11.20 1.56 -16.02
C ASN A 4 11.37 1.16 -14.53
N SER A 5 11.39 2.14 -13.60
CA SER A 5 11.41 1.84 -12.16
C SER A 5 10.18 1.04 -11.73
N PHE A 6 10.28 0.30 -10.62
CA PHE A 6 9.15 -0.39 -10.02
C PHE A 6 7.95 0.54 -9.81
N GLN A 7 8.17 1.71 -9.20
CA GLN A 7 7.13 2.74 -9.01
C GLN A 7 6.42 3.14 -10.32
N ARG A 8 7.18 3.28 -11.42
CA ARG A 8 6.59 3.61 -12.73
C ARG A 8 5.74 2.47 -13.28
N ARG A 9 6.16 1.22 -13.10
CA ARG A 9 5.39 0.04 -13.53
C ARG A 9 4.13 -0.17 -12.69
N VAL A 10 4.20 0.08 -11.38
CA VAL A 10 3.02 0.14 -10.51
C VAL A 10 2.05 1.22 -11.01
N TRP A 11 2.54 2.42 -11.36
CA TRP A 11 1.68 3.47 -11.91
C TRP A 11 1.01 3.05 -13.24
N GLN A 12 1.74 2.38 -14.13
CA GLN A 12 1.17 1.84 -15.37
C GLN A 12 0.04 0.84 -15.10
N TRP A 13 0.23 -0.06 -14.15
CA TRP A 13 -0.83 -0.99 -13.73
C TRP A 13 -2.03 -0.26 -13.12
N ILE A 14 -1.78 0.71 -12.24
CA ILE A 14 -2.83 1.51 -11.60
C ILE A 14 -3.70 2.22 -12.66
N VAL A 15 -3.09 2.89 -13.64
CA VAL A 15 -3.81 3.59 -14.72
C VAL A 15 -4.55 2.60 -15.63
N ALA A 16 -3.97 1.42 -15.89
CA ALA A 16 -4.63 0.40 -16.68
C ALA A 16 -5.82 -0.24 -15.96
N CYS A 17 -5.73 -0.39 -14.64
CA CYS A 17 -6.70 -1.15 -13.84
C CYS A 17 -7.88 -0.30 -13.35
N PHE A 18 -7.64 0.95 -12.96
CA PHE A 18 -8.62 1.78 -12.27
C PHE A 18 -9.03 3.00 -13.12
N PRO A 19 -10.29 3.48 -13.00
CA PRO A 19 -10.70 4.73 -13.64
C PRO A 19 -9.95 5.93 -13.03
N GLU A 20 -9.94 7.08 -13.73
CA GLU A 20 -9.21 8.27 -13.27
C GLU A 20 -9.63 8.77 -11.90
N SER A 21 -10.92 8.67 -11.61
CA SER A 21 -11.48 9.00 -10.30
C SER A 21 -10.90 8.18 -9.16
N ALA A 22 -10.40 6.96 -9.40
CA ALA A 22 -9.86 6.07 -8.38
C ALA A 22 -8.32 6.06 -8.38
N HIS A 23 -7.67 6.15 -9.55
CA HIS A 23 -6.20 6.11 -9.59
C HIS A 23 -5.54 7.39 -9.06
N ARG A 24 -6.24 8.53 -9.04
CA ARG A 24 -5.77 9.81 -8.44
C ARG A 24 -6.38 10.10 -7.07
N ASP A 25 -7.27 9.26 -6.55
CA ASP A 25 -7.87 9.46 -5.22
C ASP A 25 -6.84 9.21 -4.12
N ILE A 26 -6.37 10.30 -3.50
CA ILE A 26 -5.37 10.25 -2.42
C ILE A 26 -5.90 9.46 -1.22
N GLY A 27 -7.19 9.59 -0.89
CA GLY A 27 -7.81 8.87 0.22
C GLY A 27 -7.84 7.36 -0.05
N GLU A 28 -8.27 6.94 -1.25
CA GLU A 28 -8.26 5.52 -1.61
C GLU A 28 -6.84 4.95 -1.63
N ARG A 29 -5.86 5.67 -2.20
CA ARG A 29 -4.46 5.21 -2.22
C ARG A 29 -3.85 5.12 -0.82
N ASN A 30 -4.17 6.08 0.05
CA ASN A 30 -3.74 6.07 1.45
C ASN A 30 -4.32 4.88 2.23
N HIS A 31 -5.63 4.64 2.12
CA HIS A 31 -6.26 3.49 2.79
C HIS A 31 -5.72 2.16 2.28
N ARG A 32 -5.52 2.02 0.96
CA ARG A 32 -4.92 0.79 0.39
C ARG A 32 -3.49 0.56 0.87
N PHE A 33 -2.67 1.60 0.96
CA PHE A 33 -1.33 1.47 1.53
C PHE A 33 -1.39 1.04 3.01
N LEU A 34 -2.24 1.69 3.81
CA LEU A 34 -2.39 1.37 5.23
C LEU A 34 -2.89 -0.07 5.46
N GLU A 35 -3.82 -0.54 4.64
CA GLU A 35 -4.33 -1.92 4.69
C GLU A 35 -3.21 -2.94 4.48
N GLU A 36 -2.40 -2.81 3.43
CA GLU A 36 -1.28 -3.73 3.16
C GLU A 36 -0.19 -3.64 4.25
N ALA A 37 0.07 -2.44 4.78
CA ALA A 37 1.01 -2.26 5.89
C ALA A 37 0.54 -2.98 7.17
N LEU A 38 -0.77 -2.92 7.46
CA LEU A 38 -1.38 -3.63 8.58
C LEU A 38 -1.40 -5.14 8.35
N GLU A 39 -1.70 -5.60 7.13
CA GLU A 39 -1.65 -7.02 6.76
C GLU A 39 -0.23 -7.59 6.91
N LEU A 40 0.80 -6.86 6.47
CA LEU A 40 2.19 -7.26 6.68
C LEU A 40 2.57 -7.27 8.17
N ALA A 41 2.17 -6.27 8.95
CA ALA A 41 2.42 -6.25 10.38
C ALA A 41 1.74 -7.44 11.08
N GLN A 42 0.47 -7.71 10.75
CA GLN A 42 -0.30 -8.84 11.27
C GLN A 42 0.37 -10.17 10.92
N ALA A 43 0.83 -10.34 9.68
CA ALA A 43 1.52 -11.56 9.23
C ALA A 43 2.81 -11.84 10.02
N ASN A 44 3.41 -10.80 10.60
CA ASN A 44 4.60 -10.87 11.45
C ASN A 44 4.29 -10.83 12.95
N GLY A 45 3.04 -11.07 13.34
CA GLY A 45 2.64 -11.25 14.74
C GLY A 45 2.23 -9.96 15.47
N CYS A 46 2.15 -8.82 14.79
CA CYS A 46 1.61 -7.60 15.40
C CYS A 46 0.13 -7.79 15.75
N THR A 47 -0.21 -7.55 17.01
CA THR A 47 -1.57 -7.62 17.51
C THR A 47 -2.35 -6.37 17.12
N LYS A 48 -3.69 -6.49 17.14
CA LYS A 48 -4.58 -5.35 16.89
C LYS A 48 -4.38 -4.24 17.92
N GLU A 49 -4.14 -4.62 19.17
CA GLU A 49 -3.89 -3.73 20.29
C GLU A 49 -2.59 -2.94 20.10
N GLU A 50 -1.49 -3.61 19.71
CA GLU A 50 -0.22 -2.94 19.37
C GLU A 50 -0.39 -1.97 18.20
N ALA A 51 -1.11 -2.37 17.15
CA ALA A 51 -1.40 -1.50 16.02
C ALA A 51 -2.17 -0.24 16.45
N TYR A 52 -3.18 -0.37 17.32
CA TYR A 52 -3.91 0.79 17.84
C TYR A 52 -3.08 1.69 18.75
N GLN A 53 -2.18 1.14 19.56
CA GLN A 53 -1.25 1.95 20.34
C GLN A 53 -0.34 2.78 19.43
N LEU A 54 0.15 2.20 18.33
CA LEU A 54 0.95 2.93 17.34
C LEU A 54 0.14 4.01 16.62
N VAL A 55 -1.14 3.78 16.33
CA VAL A 55 -2.04 4.82 15.80
C VAL A 55 -2.07 6.01 16.76
N GLY A 56 -2.34 5.80 18.05
CA GLY A 56 -2.32 6.89 19.04
C GLY A 56 -0.97 7.62 19.05
N TYR A 57 0.12 6.87 19.18
CA TYR A 57 1.47 7.42 19.22
C TYR A 57 1.84 8.30 18.01
N VAL A 58 1.42 7.92 16.79
CA VAL A 58 1.69 8.68 15.56
C VAL A 58 0.78 9.90 15.46
N PHE A 59 -0.53 9.72 15.68
CA PHE A 59 -1.52 10.79 15.49
C PHE A 59 -1.55 11.83 16.63
N ASP A 60 -0.92 11.54 17.77
CA ASP A 60 -0.72 12.51 18.86
C ASP A 60 0.40 13.54 18.56
N ARG A 61 1.08 13.43 17.42
CA ARG A 61 2.16 14.32 16.98
C ARG A 61 1.71 15.22 15.83
N PRO A 62 2.35 16.38 15.62
CA PRO A 62 2.17 17.14 14.39
C PRO A 62 2.45 16.30 13.16
N SER A 63 1.66 16.49 12.10
CA SER A 63 1.89 15.81 10.82
C SER A 63 3.29 16.08 10.28
N GLY A 64 3.95 15.03 9.79
CA GLY A 64 5.24 15.10 9.11
C GLY A 64 5.15 15.58 7.66
N ASP A 65 6.31 15.81 7.04
CA ASP A 65 6.43 16.09 5.61
C ASP A 65 6.25 14.80 4.78
N PRO A 66 5.35 14.75 3.78
CA PRO A 66 5.06 13.52 3.04
C PRO A 66 6.28 12.88 2.35
N ARG A 67 7.27 13.67 1.91
CA ARG A 67 8.48 13.11 1.28
C ARG A 67 9.36 12.43 2.32
N GLN A 68 9.49 13.03 3.50
CA GLN A 68 10.21 12.41 4.61
C GLN A 68 9.54 11.12 5.07
N GLU A 69 8.22 11.13 5.26
CA GLU A 69 7.49 9.94 5.71
C GLU A 69 7.50 8.80 4.71
N ALA A 70 7.44 9.10 3.40
CA ALA A 70 7.65 8.09 2.36
C ALA A 70 9.03 7.42 2.47
N GLY A 71 10.09 8.20 2.74
CA GLY A 71 11.42 7.66 3.00
C GLY A 71 11.49 6.80 4.27
N GLY A 72 10.84 7.24 5.34
CA GLY A 72 10.73 6.49 6.59
C GLY A 72 10.09 5.12 6.40
N VAL A 73 8.96 5.06 5.68
CA VAL A 73 8.28 3.82 5.31
C VAL A 73 9.18 2.88 4.52
N MET A 74 9.92 3.40 3.52
CA MET A 74 10.82 2.56 2.74
C MET A 74 11.93 1.92 3.58
N VAL A 75 12.51 2.69 4.50
CA VAL A 75 13.58 2.21 5.39
C VAL A 75 13.05 1.18 6.38
N THR A 76 11.89 1.41 6.99
CA THR A 76 11.32 0.47 7.98
C THR A 76 10.79 -0.80 7.33
N LEU A 77 10.21 -0.73 6.13
CA LEU A 77 9.84 -1.90 5.34
C LEU A 77 11.06 -2.77 5.03
N ALA A 78 12.15 -2.16 4.55
CA ALA A 78 13.39 -2.89 4.26
C ALA A 78 13.98 -3.53 5.53
N ALA A 79 13.97 -2.82 6.66
CA ALA A 79 14.43 -3.35 7.94
C ALA A 79 13.60 -4.54 8.43
N LEU A 80 12.26 -4.45 8.33
CA LEU A 80 11.36 -5.56 8.66
C LEU A 80 11.63 -6.76 7.76
N CYS A 81 11.66 -6.56 6.44
CA CYS A 81 11.93 -7.62 5.46
C CYS A 81 13.27 -8.32 5.72
N ASN A 82 14.33 -7.59 6.09
CA ASN A 82 15.60 -8.20 6.50
C ASN A 82 15.46 -9.06 7.76
N ALA A 83 14.70 -8.61 8.76
CA ALA A 83 14.50 -9.34 10.01
C ALA A 83 13.68 -10.64 9.81
N VAL A 84 12.86 -10.70 8.77
CA VAL A 84 12.00 -11.85 8.45
C VAL A 84 12.42 -12.58 7.18
N GLU A 85 13.64 -12.31 6.69
CA GLU A 85 14.29 -12.98 5.56
C GLU A 85 13.48 -12.94 4.24
N ILE A 86 12.82 -11.82 3.97
CA ILE A 86 12.08 -11.56 2.73
C ILE A 86 12.87 -10.61 1.83
N ASP A 87 13.07 -10.96 0.55
CA ASP A 87 13.50 -10.00 -0.46
C ASP A 87 12.31 -9.12 -0.86
N MET A 88 12.28 -7.88 -0.36
CA MET A 88 11.19 -6.94 -0.63
C MET A 88 11.04 -6.59 -2.11
N ASN A 89 12.11 -6.64 -2.91
CA ASN A 89 12.04 -6.31 -4.33
C ASN A 89 11.39 -7.47 -5.08
N ASP A 90 11.86 -8.69 -4.87
CA ASP A 90 11.27 -9.89 -5.49
C ASP A 90 9.79 -10.05 -5.11
N ALA A 91 9.44 -9.88 -3.84
CA ALA A 91 8.06 -9.91 -3.37
C ALA A 91 7.19 -8.85 -4.07
N GLY A 92 7.72 -7.63 -4.26
CA GLY A 92 7.05 -6.56 -4.99
C GLY A 92 6.82 -6.88 -6.47
N GLU A 93 7.81 -7.45 -7.15
CA GLU A 93 7.69 -7.88 -8.56
C GLU A 93 6.64 -8.98 -8.72
N LEU A 94 6.69 -10.02 -7.88
CA LEU A 94 5.73 -11.13 -7.92
C LEU A 94 4.29 -10.65 -7.70
N GLU A 95 4.06 -9.73 -6.76
CA GLU A 95 2.72 -9.21 -6.52
C GLU A 95 2.25 -8.28 -7.65
N LEU A 96 3.15 -7.50 -8.25
CA LEU A 96 2.81 -6.69 -9.43
C LEU A 96 2.42 -7.56 -10.64
N ASP A 97 3.17 -8.63 -10.91
CA ASP A 97 2.83 -9.59 -11.97
C ASP A 97 1.49 -10.29 -11.70
N ARG A 98 1.25 -10.69 -10.45
CA ARG A 98 -0.02 -11.27 -10.02
C ARG A 98 -1.19 -10.30 -10.18
N ASN A 99 -0.97 -9.01 -9.91
CA ASN A 99 -1.96 -7.96 -10.10
C ASN A 99 -2.31 -7.74 -11.57
N TRP A 100 -1.33 -7.76 -12.47
CA TRP A 100 -1.56 -7.77 -13.92
C TRP A 100 -2.37 -9.00 -14.36
N ALA A 101 -1.99 -10.19 -13.90
CA ALA A 101 -2.70 -11.43 -14.23
C ALA A 101 -4.16 -11.45 -13.73
N ARG A 102 -4.52 -10.59 -12.77
CA ARG A 102 -5.86 -10.51 -12.17
C ARG A 102 -6.62 -9.23 -12.52
N ILE A 103 -6.14 -8.44 -13.48
CA ILE A 103 -6.66 -7.10 -13.76
C ILE A 103 -8.18 -7.07 -13.97
N ASP A 104 -8.75 -8.04 -14.69
CA ASP A 104 -10.21 -8.09 -14.94
C ASP A 104 -11.01 -8.37 -13.68
N ARG A 105 -10.50 -9.24 -12.79
CA ARG A 105 -11.13 -9.50 -11.49
C ARG A 105 -11.07 -8.27 -10.59
N ILE A 106 -9.98 -7.53 -10.64
CA ILE A 106 -9.82 -6.30 -9.85
C ILE A 106 -10.77 -5.21 -10.37
N ARG A 107 -10.90 -5.05 -11.68
CA ARG A 107 -11.88 -4.16 -12.32
C ARG A 107 -13.32 -4.50 -11.92
N GLN A 108 -13.69 -5.78 -11.95
CA GLN A 108 -15.03 -6.22 -11.52
C GLN A 108 -15.30 -5.86 -10.06
N LYS A 109 -14.32 -6.09 -9.17
CA LYS A 109 -14.44 -5.68 -7.76
C LYS A 109 -14.57 -4.15 -7.61
N GLN A 110 -13.79 -3.38 -8.36
CA GLN A 110 -13.86 -1.92 -8.32
C GLN A 110 -15.22 -1.40 -8.80
N ALA A 111 -15.77 -1.97 -9.87
CA ALA A 111 -17.09 -1.60 -10.39
C ALA A 111 -18.22 -1.94 -9.41
N ALA A 112 -18.04 -2.94 -8.55
CA ALA A 112 -19.00 -3.36 -7.54
C ALA A 112 -18.87 -2.60 -6.21
N LYS A 113 -17.85 -1.76 -6.02
CA LYS A 113 -17.72 -0.97 -4.79
C LYS A 113 -18.86 0.06 -4.72
N PRO A 114 -19.57 0.17 -3.58
CA PRO A 114 -20.40 1.34 -3.32
C PRO A 114 -19.55 2.60 -3.43
N HIS A 115 -20.12 3.72 -3.89
CA HIS A 115 -19.43 5.00 -3.87
C HIS A 115 -19.10 5.39 -2.41
N GLY A 116 -17.85 5.16 -1.97
CA GLY A 116 -17.41 5.42 -0.60
C GLY A 116 -16.14 4.64 -0.21
N SER A 117 -15.50 5.11 0.86
CA SER A 117 -14.34 4.47 1.50
C SER A 117 -14.65 3.04 1.98
N ALA A 118 -13.62 2.20 2.13
CA ALA A 118 -13.71 0.91 2.83
C ALA A 118 -14.04 1.06 4.34
N LEU A 119 -13.90 2.28 4.86
CA LEU A 119 -14.32 2.64 6.22
C LEU A 119 -15.79 3.05 6.22
N PRO A 120 -16.59 2.64 7.23
CA PRO A 120 -17.95 3.14 7.40
C PRO A 120 -17.96 4.67 7.51
N GLN A 121 -18.97 5.31 6.90
CA GLN A 121 -19.25 6.75 7.04
C GLN A 121 -19.85 7.06 8.41
#